data_AF-A0AAP3BT83-F1
#
_entry.id   AF-A0AAP3BT83-F1
#
_cell.length_a   1.000
_cell.length_b   1.000
_cell.length_c   1.000
_cell.angle_alpha   90.00
_cell.angle_beta   90.00
_cell.angle_gamma   90.00
#
_symmetry.space_group_name_H-M   'P 1'
#
loop_
_entity.id
_entity.type
_entity.pdbx_description
1 polymer ?
#
loop_
_entity_poly.entity_id
_entity_poly.type
_entity_poly.pdbx_seq_one_letter_code
_entity_poly.pdbx_strand_id
1 'polypeptide(L)'
;MKKFLLTLVAVVVSCVAMAANNMRSESVNGFFNIEGTYNTSAYPGNYLLLDSNDFPMKSDVVGVCLNVLPEGYHYQWLPMYGAEGVQIQVMPETRIAYISQNGKTEEFDFKVCIINESTGYPEIVRTFKFVYHKNFFGPTGHPID
;
A
#
# COMPACT_ATOMS: atom_id res chain seq x y z
N MET A 1 -7.01 37.66 17.11
CA MET A 1 -6.90 36.24 16.70
C MET A 1 -6.41 36.08 15.25
N LYS A 2 -5.30 36.73 14.85
CA LYS A 2 -4.70 36.55 13.51
C LYS A 2 -3.25 36.04 13.56
N LYS A 3 -2.52 36.29 14.65
CA LYS A 3 -1.13 35.84 14.81
C LYS A 3 -1.01 34.36 15.18
N PHE A 4 -1.97 33.81 15.94
CA PHE A 4 -1.99 32.40 16.33
C PHE A 4 -2.26 31.44 15.17
N LEU A 5 -3.05 31.87 14.17
CA LEU A 5 -3.36 31.04 13.01
C LEU A 5 -2.15 30.89 12.07
N LEU A 6 -1.30 31.93 11.97
CA LEU A 6 -0.11 31.90 11.12
C LEU A 6 1.01 31.02 11.67
N THR A 7 1.15 30.93 13.00
CA THR A 7 2.19 30.09 13.62
C THR A 7 1.86 28.60 13.50
N LEU A 8 0.57 28.23 13.52
CA LEU A 8 0.14 26.85 13.35
C LEU A 8 0.38 26.34 11.92
N VAL A 9 0.18 27.20 10.91
CA VAL A 9 0.39 26.84 9.49
C VAL A 9 1.88 26.63 9.19
N ALA A 10 2.78 27.43 9.76
CA ALA A 10 4.22 27.29 9.53
C ALA A 10 4.80 25.99 10.12
N VAL A 11 4.32 25.56 11.30
CA VAL A 11 4.76 24.30 11.92
C VAL A 11 4.29 23.12 11.09
N VAL A 12 3.03 23.10 10.63
CA VAL A 12 2.51 22.00 9.78
C VAL A 12 3.27 21.91 8.46
N VAL A 13 3.64 23.03 7.82
CA VAL A 13 4.42 23.00 6.57
C VAL A 13 5.85 22.47 6.78
N SER A 14 6.47 22.72 7.94
CA SER A 14 7.77 22.12 8.27
C SER A 14 7.70 20.61 8.55
N CYS A 15 6.60 20.11 9.13
CA CYS A 15 6.39 18.67 9.32
C CYS A 15 6.23 17.93 7.98
N VAL A 16 5.49 18.52 7.04
CA VAL A 16 5.25 17.91 5.72
C VAL A 16 6.52 17.92 4.86
N ALA A 17 7.36 18.97 4.98
CA ALA A 17 8.66 19.02 4.30
C ALA A 17 9.68 18.03 4.90
N MET A 18 9.68 17.81 6.22
CA MET A 18 10.55 16.81 6.86
C MET A 18 10.10 15.37 6.61
N ALA A 19 8.79 15.13 6.46
CA ALA A 19 8.27 13.83 6.03
C ALA A 19 8.56 13.53 4.54
N ALA A 20 8.65 14.56 3.70
CA ALA A 20 9.03 14.41 2.29
C ALA A 20 10.53 14.13 2.10
N ASN A 21 11.39 14.59 3.03
CA ASN A 21 12.84 14.49 2.86
C ASN A 21 13.45 13.15 3.33
N ASN A 22 12.71 12.35 4.11
CA ASN A 22 13.18 11.06 4.64
C ASN A 22 12.73 9.84 3.82
N MET A 23 12.07 10.05 2.68
CA MET A 23 11.80 8.99 1.70
C MET A 23 12.30 9.42 0.33
N ARG A 24 13.56 9.86 0.24
CA ARG A 24 14.32 9.46 -0.94
C ARG A 24 14.44 7.96 -0.82
N SER A 25 13.72 7.21 -1.66
CA SER A 25 14.05 5.81 -1.86
C SER A 25 15.55 5.78 -2.12
N GLU A 26 16.32 5.25 -1.18
CA GLU A 26 17.69 4.88 -1.48
C GLU A 26 17.56 3.80 -2.53
N SER A 27 17.56 4.20 -3.80
CA SER A 27 17.84 3.31 -4.92
C SER A 27 19.33 2.97 -4.82
N VAL A 28 19.67 2.18 -3.82
CA VAL A 28 20.99 1.59 -3.68
C VAL A 28 21.13 0.68 -4.91
N ASN A 29 21.88 1.14 -5.90
CA ASN A 29 22.32 0.38 -7.08
C ASN A 29 21.27 0.07 -8.16
N GLY A 30 20.23 0.87 -8.34
CA GLY A 30 19.30 0.68 -9.49
C GLY A 30 18.40 -0.55 -9.37
N PHE A 31 18.29 -1.14 -8.19
CA PHE A 31 17.27 -2.14 -7.90
C PHE A 31 16.01 -1.43 -7.45
N PHE A 32 14.97 -1.45 -8.29
CA PHE A 32 13.63 -1.16 -7.82
C PHE A 32 13.18 -2.34 -6.95
N ASN A 33 12.43 -2.08 -5.88
CA ASN A 33 11.69 -3.12 -5.20
C ASN A 33 10.24 -2.66 -4.99
N ILE A 34 9.30 -3.59 -5.08
CA ILE A 34 7.90 -3.32 -4.81
C ILE A 34 7.66 -3.68 -3.36
N GLU A 35 7.78 -2.69 -2.49
CA GLU A 35 7.58 -2.82 -1.05
C GLU A 35 6.59 -1.76 -0.59
N GLY A 36 6.03 -1.98 0.59
CA GLY A 36 5.06 -1.08 1.16
C GLY A 36 4.50 -1.59 2.46
N THR A 37 3.38 -1.00 2.81
CA THR A 37 2.65 -1.28 4.03
C THR A 37 1.18 -1.47 3.70
N TYR A 38 0.46 -2.11 4.62
CA TYR A 38 -0.98 -2.18 4.55
C TYR A 38 -1.60 -1.92 5.92
N ASN A 39 -2.83 -1.45 5.89
CA ASN A 39 -3.72 -1.39 7.04
C ASN A 39 -5.08 -1.97 6.66
N THR A 40 -5.92 -2.22 7.66
CA THR A 40 -7.26 -2.75 7.48
C THR A 40 -8.23 -1.98 8.34
N SER A 41 -9.48 -1.84 7.88
CA SER A 41 -10.56 -1.24 8.67
C SER A 41 -11.02 -2.13 9.84
N ALA A 42 -10.66 -3.42 9.85
CA ALA A 42 -11.07 -4.36 10.89
C ALA A 42 -10.13 -4.41 12.10
N TYR A 43 -8.86 -4.03 11.94
CA TYR A 43 -7.84 -4.11 12.99
C TYR A 43 -6.95 -2.86 12.98
N PRO A 44 -6.62 -2.28 14.15
CA PRO A 44 -5.73 -1.14 14.21
C PRO A 44 -4.29 -1.56 13.90
N GLY A 45 -3.54 -0.67 13.26
CA GLY A 45 -2.12 -0.85 12.99
C GLY A 45 -1.77 -0.66 11.51
N ASN A 46 -0.48 -0.53 11.26
CA ASN A 46 0.11 -0.57 9.93
C ASN A 46 1.08 -1.74 9.89
N TYR A 47 1.10 -2.50 8.80
CA TYR A 47 1.85 -3.75 8.70
C TYR A 47 2.71 -3.73 7.45
N LEU A 48 3.83 -4.43 7.47
CA LEU A 48 4.65 -4.62 6.26
C LEU A 48 3.91 -5.51 5.26
N LEU A 49 3.95 -5.12 3.99
CA LEU A 49 3.40 -5.93 2.90
C LEU A 49 4.39 -7.03 2.53
N LEU A 50 4.07 -8.27 2.89
CA LEU A 50 4.84 -9.46 2.55
C LEU A 50 4.31 -10.13 1.27
N ASP A 51 5.03 -11.10 0.70
CA ASP A 51 4.54 -11.85 -0.48
C ASP A 51 3.23 -12.60 -0.19
N SER A 52 3.07 -13.09 1.05
CA SER A 52 1.84 -13.70 1.55
C SER A 52 1.50 -13.08 2.90
N ASN A 53 0.25 -12.64 3.06
CA ASN A 53 -0.24 -11.98 4.27
C ASN A 53 -1.52 -12.68 4.69
N ASP A 54 -1.56 -13.15 5.93
CA ASP A 54 -2.75 -13.80 6.46
C ASP A 54 -3.62 -12.83 7.26
N PHE A 55 -4.92 -12.99 7.13
CA PHE A 55 -5.95 -12.16 7.72
C PHE A 55 -7.04 -13.03 8.35
N PRO A 56 -7.75 -12.53 9.36
CA PRO A 56 -9.00 -13.13 9.77
C PRO A 56 -10.06 -12.98 8.67
N MET A 57 -10.83 -14.03 8.43
CA MET A 57 -11.93 -14.02 7.49
C MET A 57 -13.08 -13.12 8.02
N LYS A 58 -13.13 -11.88 7.54
CA LYS A 58 -14.09 -10.85 7.95
C LYS A 58 -14.23 -9.82 6.85
N SER A 59 -15.44 -9.27 6.65
CA SER A 59 -15.61 -8.19 5.69
C SER A 59 -14.92 -6.92 6.19
N ASP A 60 -14.00 -6.42 5.37
CA ASP A 60 -13.20 -5.25 5.66
C ASP A 60 -12.71 -4.57 4.37
N VAL A 61 -11.94 -3.50 4.55
CA VAL A 61 -11.20 -2.85 3.48
C VAL A 61 -9.73 -2.84 3.88
N VAL A 62 -8.89 -3.36 3.00
CA VAL A 62 -7.43 -3.31 3.14
C VAL A 62 -6.91 -2.13 2.33
N GLY A 63 -6.24 -1.18 2.99
CA GLY A 63 -5.53 -0.10 2.33
C GLY A 63 -4.06 -0.47 2.18
N VAL A 64 -3.59 -0.63 0.95
CA VAL A 64 -2.18 -0.88 0.64
C VAL A 64 -1.53 0.41 0.19
N CYS A 65 -0.37 0.74 0.77
CA CYS A 65 0.44 1.91 0.42
C CYS A 65 1.87 1.43 0.11
N LEU A 66 2.23 1.45 -1.18
CA LEU A 66 3.59 1.12 -1.62
C LEU A 66 4.56 2.27 -1.35
N ASN A 67 5.85 2.02 -1.50
CA ASN A 67 6.89 3.04 -1.38
C ASN A 67 6.83 4.06 -2.53
N VAL A 68 7.36 5.26 -2.31
CA VAL A 68 7.43 6.28 -3.37
C VAL A 68 8.40 5.82 -4.46
N LEU A 69 7.99 5.91 -5.71
CA LEU A 69 8.86 5.66 -6.87
C LEU A 69 9.61 6.94 -7.28
N PRO A 70 10.80 6.81 -7.88
CA PRO A 70 11.45 7.92 -8.59
C PRO A 70 10.58 8.47 -9.73
N GLU A 71 10.86 9.71 -10.14
CA GLU A 71 10.22 10.34 -11.29
C GLU A 71 10.42 9.52 -12.57
N GLY A 72 9.40 9.48 -13.43
CA GLY A 72 9.38 8.68 -14.66
C GLY A 72 8.96 7.23 -14.47
N TYR A 73 8.45 6.87 -13.28
CA TYR A 73 7.91 5.53 -12.98
C TYR A 73 6.58 5.62 -12.24
N HIS A 74 5.67 4.70 -12.56
CA HIS A 74 4.41 4.54 -11.82
C HIS A 74 4.09 3.07 -11.55
N TYR A 75 3.20 2.85 -10.58
CA TYR A 75 2.67 1.52 -10.30
C TYR A 75 1.48 1.20 -11.21
N GLN A 76 1.46 -0.02 -11.74
CA GLN A 76 0.28 -0.62 -12.35
C GLN A 76 -0.20 -1.79 -11.50
N TRP A 77 -1.47 -1.77 -11.12
CA TRP A 77 -2.10 -2.80 -10.29
C TRP A 77 -2.97 -3.71 -11.13
N LEU A 78 -2.81 -5.02 -10.97
CA LEU A 78 -3.48 -6.04 -11.77
C LEU A 78 -4.07 -7.11 -10.84
N PRO A 79 -5.41 -7.24 -10.74
CA PRO A 79 -6.00 -8.42 -10.12
C PRO A 79 -5.56 -9.67 -10.89
N MET A 80 -5.14 -10.73 -10.19
CA MET A 80 -4.80 -12.00 -10.82
C MET A 80 -5.81 -13.09 -10.52
N TYR A 81 -6.21 -13.19 -9.25
CA TYR A 81 -7.20 -14.15 -8.79
C TYR A 81 -8.02 -13.51 -7.68
N GLY A 82 -9.30 -13.31 -7.92
CA GLY A 82 -10.21 -12.80 -6.90
C GLY A 82 -11.51 -13.55 -6.88
N ALA A 83 -11.93 -13.96 -5.69
CA ALA A 83 -13.26 -14.50 -5.46
C ALA A 83 -14.32 -13.43 -5.76
N GLU A 84 -15.53 -13.88 -6.12
CA GLU A 84 -16.66 -12.99 -6.38
C GLU A 84 -16.85 -11.97 -5.25
N GLY A 85 -16.99 -10.69 -5.61
CA GLY A 85 -17.25 -9.60 -4.68
C GLY A 85 -16.01 -8.91 -4.10
N VAL A 86 -14.78 -9.32 -4.45
CA VAL A 86 -13.59 -8.50 -4.18
C VAL A 86 -13.50 -7.37 -5.19
N GLN A 87 -13.27 -6.15 -4.72
CA GLN A 87 -13.10 -4.97 -5.56
C GLN A 87 -11.78 -4.28 -5.23
N ILE A 88 -11.00 -3.95 -6.27
CA ILE A 88 -9.81 -3.11 -6.14
C ILE A 88 -10.16 -1.70 -6.65
N GLN A 89 -9.88 -0.70 -5.82
CA GLN A 89 -9.89 0.70 -6.23
C GLN A 89 -8.49 1.28 -6.08
N VAL A 90 -7.88 1.67 -7.20
CA VAL A 90 -6.57 2.32 -7.22
C VAL A 90 -6.77 3.82 -7.26
N MET A 91 -6.02 4.55 -6.44
CA MET A 91 -5.98 6.00 -6.55
C MET A 91 -5.11 6.36 -7.78
N PRO A 92 -5.69 6.99 -8.83
CA PRO A 92 -5.14 7.02 -10.19
C PRO A 92 -3.77 7.69 -10.36
N GLU A 93 -3.26 8.39 -9.35
CA GLU A 93 -1.97 9.10 -9.39
C GLU A 93 -1.11 8.77 -8.17
N THR A 94 -1.38 7.64 -7.52
CA THR A 94 -0.70 7.30 -6.27
C THR A 94 -0.29 5.84 -6.20
N ARG A 95 0.54 5.56 -5.21
CA ARG A 95 0.99 4.24 -4.79
C ARG A 95 0.00 3.50 -3.89
N ILE A 96 -1.26 3.94 -3.85
CA ILE A 96 -2.28 3.50 -2.90
C ILE A 96 -3.37 2.73 -3.64
N ALA A 97 -3.74 1.57 -3.09
CA ALA A 97 -4.90 0.79 -3.51
C ALA A 97 -5.74 0.40 -2.30
N TYR A 98 -7.06 0.38 -2.50
CA TYR A 98 -8.02 -0.14 -1.53
C TYR A 98 -8.62 -1.43 -2.07
N ILE A 99 -8.61 -2.47 -1.26
CA ILE A 99 -9.13 -3.79 -1.60
C ILE A 99 -10.29 -4.08 -0.65
N SER A 100 -11.49 -4.15 -1.20
CA SER A 100 -12.70 -4.46 -0.42
C SER A 100 -12.96 -5.95 -0.40
N GLN A 101 -13.17 -6.51 0.80
CA GLN A 101 -13.38 -7.93 1.02
C GLN A 101 -14.78 -8.18 1.63
N ASN A 102 -15.45 -9.24 1.16
CA ASN A 102 -16.87 -9.52 1.44
C ASN A 102 -17.14 -10.43 2.66
N GLY A 103 -16.11 -10.77 3.44
CA GLY A 103 -16.13 -11.71 4.56
C GLY A 103 -16.15 -13.20 4.16
N LYS A 104 -16.08 -13.53 2.87
CA LYS A 104 -16.22 -14.90 2.36
C LYS A 104 -15.04 -15.39 1.50
N THR A 105 -14.30 -14.47 0.87
CA THR A 105 -13.05 -14.78 0.16
C THR A 105 -12.06 -15.48 1.08
N GLU A 106 -11.52 -16.62 0.63
CA GLU A 106 -10.46 -17.36 1.31
C GLU A 106 -9.08 -16.91 0.84
N GLU A 107 -8.93 -16.62 -0.46
CA GLU A 107 -7.67 -16.15 -1.04
C GLU A 107 -7.91 -15.07 -2.09
N PHE A 108 -6.99 -14.12 -2.14
CA PHE A 108 -6.95 -13.07 -3.14
C PHE A 108 -5.51 -12.77 -3.55
N ASP A 109 -5.22 -12.94 -4.84
CA ASP A 109 -3.92 -12.65 -5.41
C ASP A 109 -4.01 -11.41 -6.30
N PHE A 110 -3.07 -10.48 -6.09
CA PHE A 110 -2.90 -9.32 -6.94
C PHE A 110 -1.43 -9.16 -7.33
N LYS A 111 -1.24 -8.55 -8.49
CA LYS A 111 0.07 -8.25 -9.06
C LYS A 111 0.25 -6.74 -9.14
N VAL A 112 1.46 -6.29 -8.88
CA VAL A 112 1.87 -4.91 -9.07
C VAL A 112 3.09 -4.88 -9.97
N CYS A 113 3.09 -3.96 -10.92
CA CYS A 113 4.21 -3.69 -11.79
C CYS A 113 4.73 -2.27 -11.54
N ILE A 114 6.05 -2.08 -11.66
CA ILE A 114 6.63 -0.74 -11.85
C ILE A 114 6.78 -0.54 -13.35
N ILE A 115 6.09 0.46 -13.90
CA ILE A 115 6.13 0.82 -15.31
C ILE A 115 7.11 1.98 -15.48
N ASN A 116 8.04 1.82 -16.42
CA ASN A 116 8.89 2.91 -16.88
C ASN A 116 8.13 3.75 -17.90
N GLU A 117 7.90 5.03 -17.61
CA GLU A 117 7.09 5.92 -18.45
C GLU A 117 7.76 6.25 -19.79
N SER A 118 9.09 6.18 -19.86
CA SER A 118 9.82 6.42 -21.11
C SER A 118 9.68 5.28 -22.12
N THR A 119 9.53 4.05 -21.64
CA THR A 119 9.47 2.86 -22.49
C THR A 119 8.06 2.27 -22.57
N GLY A 120 7.21 2.54 -21.58
CA GLY A 120 5.88 1.94 -21.42
C GLY A 120 5.90 0.48 -20.96
N TYR A 121 7.07 -0.08 -20.65
CA TYR A 121 7.23 -1.48 -20.26
C TYR A 121 7.42 -1.66 -18.75
N PRO A 122 7.00 -2.82 -18.20
CA PRO A 122 7.25 -3.15 -16.80
C PRO A 122 8.74 -3.46 -16.57
N GLU A 123 9.35 -2.79 -15.59
CA GLU A 123 10.73 -3.06 -15.15
C GLU A 123 10.76 -4.19 -14.12
N ILE A 124 9.80 -4.18 -13.19
CA ILE A 124 9.64 -5.18 -12.14
C ILE A 124 8.17 -5.52 -11.98
N VAL A 125 7.92 -6.77 -11.67
CA VAL A 125 6.60 -7.32 -11.39
C VAL A 125 6.68 -8.14 -10.11
N ARG A 126 5.75 -7.89 -9.18
CA ARG A 126 5.62 -8.65 -7.93
C ARG A 126 4.18 -9.10 -7.76
N THR A 127 4.00 -10.32 -7.25
CA THR A 127 2.70 -10.86 -6.89
C THR A 127 2.60 -10.91 -5.38
N PHE A 128 1.46 -10.48 -4.85
CA PHE A 128 1.12 -10.54 -3.44
C PHE A 128 -0.13 -11.40 -3.27
N LYS A 129 -0.16 -12.14 -2.17
CA LYS A 129 -1.25 -13.03 -1.78
C LYS A 129 -1.82 -12.60 -0.44
N PHE A 130 -3.14 -12.42 -0.38
CA PHE A 130 -3.89 -12.26 0.85
C PHE A 130 -4.68 -13.53 1.12
N VAL A 131 -4.41 -14.17 2.25
CA VAL A 131 -5.08 -15.41 2.68
C VAL A 131 -5.95 -15.11 3.90
N TYR A 132 -7.20 -15.54 3.88
CA TYR A 132 -8.19 -15.24 4.91
C TYR A 132 -8.61 -16.52 5.62
N HIS A 133 -8.37 -16.57 6.93
CA HIS A 133 -8.57 -17.77 7.74
C HIS A 133 -9.74 -17.61 8.72
N LYS A 134 -10.51 -18.69 8.88
CA LYS A 134 -11.46 -18.81 9.99
C LYS A 134 -10.69 -18.99 11.30
N ASN A 135 -11.16 -18.37 12.38
CA ASN A 135 -10.56 -18.46 13.73
C ASN A 135 -9.15 -17.88 13.85
N PHE A 136 -8.79 -16.91 13.01
CA PHE A 136 -7.56 -16.13 13.14
C PHE A 136 -7.87 -14.81 13.86
N PHE A 137 -6.95 -14.30 14.68
CA PHE A 137 -7.25 -13.21 15.63
C PHE A 137 -6.70 -11.82 15.24
N GLY A 138 -5.90 -11.73 14.18
CA GLY A 138 -5.36 -10.48 13.64
C GLY A 138 -4.44 -10.75 12.46
N PRO A 139 -3.98 -9.72 11.71
CA PRO A 139 -3.09 -9.91 10.57
C PRO A 139 -1.74 -10.57 10.96
N THR A 140 -1.11 -11.28 10.02
CA THR A 140 0.24 -11.83 10.25
C THR A 140 1.28 -10.73 10.42
N GLY A 141 2.10 -10.85 11.46
CA GLY A 141 3.17 -9.91 11.78
C GLY A 141 2.78 -8.93 12.88
N HIS A 142 3.79 -8.28 13.48
CA HIS A 142 3.56 -7.18 14.40
C HIS A 142 3.32 -5.88 13.60
N PRO A 143 2.43 -5.00 14.06
CA PRO A 143 2.33 -3.67 13.48
C PRO A 143 3.70 -2.98 13.55
N ILE A 144 4.03 -2.23 12.52
CA ILE A 144 5.17 -1.32 12.52
C ILE A 144 4.71 0.05 13.02
N ASP A 145 5.46 0.61 13.97
CA ASP A 145 5.24 1.93 14.56
C ASP A 145 5.60 3.07 13.59
#